data_AF-A0A0L0BM86-F1
#
_entry.id   AF-A0A0L0BM86-F1
#
_cell.length_a   1.000
_cell.length_b   1.000
_cell.length_c   1.000
_cell.angle_alpha   90.00
_cell.angle_beta   90.00
_cell.angle_gamma   90.00
#
_symmetry.space_group_name_H-M   'P 1'
#
loop_
_entity.id
_entity.type
_entity.pdbx_description
1 polymer ?
#
loop_
_entity_poly.entity_id
_entity_poly.type
_entity_poly.pdbx_seq_one_letter_code
_entity_poly.pdbx_strand_id
1 'polypeptide(L)'
;MSQSQNIATENVAANYQKFAGFGDNAYKEYETIYKQMWSKLNAGHLEPFAKILMERENIALKAQEELTDTIRQNLQQQMQQALHNFWISNGVSEALISLEMCKEEFKSYEGHKWNMDDKSPWERTRPIRMRFKEKRLRYLQAQLNFQNKQLDEVMQENIALRKQIQDVKHQRIYLMESMVSFRKKIDVAKAEVIRLQDQLLTENEENIKPNIAAGNNIKL
;
A
#
# COMPACT_ATOMS: atom_id res chain seq x y z
N MET A 1 -2.14 5.90 -6.95
CA MET A 1 -2.10 4.44 -7.19
C MET A 1 -3.34 3.91 -7.93
N SER A 2 -4.46 4.64 -7.98
CA SER A 2 -5.73 4.13 -8.53
C SER A 2 -5.80 3.97 -10.06
N GLN A 3 -5.03 4.75 -10.84
CA GLN A 3 -5.08 4.68 -12.31
C GLN A 3 -4.49 3.38 -12.89
N SER A 4 -3.53 2.75 -12.21
CA SER A 4 -2.89 1.52 -12.69
C SER A 4 -3.74 0.26 -12.49
N GLN A 5 -4.83 0.32 -11.73
CA GLN A 5 -5.75 -0.82 -11.54
C GLN A 5 -6.86 -0.82 -12.60
N ASN A 6 -7.41 0.34 -12.97
CA ASN A 6 -8.50 0.42 -13.98
C ASN A 6 -8.05 -0.02 -15.40
N ILE A 7 -6.84 0.36 -15.81
CA ILE A 7 -6.30 0.00 -17.15
C ILE A 7 -6.12 -1.52 -17.30
N ALA A 8 -5.86 -2.24 -16.20
CA ALA A 8 -5.76 -3.69 -16.22
C ALA A 8 -7.14 -4.35 -16.40
N THR A 9 -8.17 -3.87 -15.70
CA THR A 9 -9.50 -4.51 -15.69
C THR A 9 -10.29 -4.36 -16.99
N GLU A 10 -10.20 -3.23 -17.69
CA GLU A 10 -10.90 -3.04 -18.97
C GLU A 10 -10.33 -3.94 -20.08
N ASN A 11 -9.04 -4.26 -20.01
CA ASN A 11 -8.35 -5.09 -21.00
C ASN A 11 -8.68 -6.59 -20.83
N VAL A 12 -8.90 -7.07 -19.60
CA VAL A 12 -9.18 -8.49 -19.30
C VAL A 12 -10.48 -8.96 -19.95
N ALA A 13 -11.58 -8.20 -19.83
CA ALA A 13 -12.87 -8.59 -20.38
C ALA A 13 -12.87 -8.65 -21.92
N ALA A 14 -12.24 -7.66 -22.57
CA ALA A 14 -12.11 -7.62 -24.04
C ALA A 14 -11.24 -8.79 -24.56
N ASN A 15 -10.14 -9.11 -23.88
CA ASN A 15 -9.29 -10.25 -24.24
C ASN A 15 -9.99 -11.59 -23.98
N TYR A 16 -10.76 -11.73 -22.90
CA TYR A 16 -11.56 -12.93 -22.67
C TYR A 16 -12.55 -13.17 -23.83
N GLN A 17 -13.26 -12.11 -24.26
CA GLN A 17 -14.21 -12.20 -25.38
C GLN A 17 -13.52 -12.52 -26.73
N LYS A 18 -12.30 -12.01 -26.96
CA LYS A 18 -11.46 -12.36 -28.13
C LYS A 18 -11.13 -13.86 -28.20
N PHE A 19 -10.92 -14.51 -27.05
CA PHE A 19 -10.51 -15.92 -26.99
C PHE A 19 -11.65 -16.90 -26.62
N ALA A 20 -12.86 -16.42 -26.32
CA ALA A 20 -13.99 -17.24 -25.86
C ALA A 20 -14.29 -18.47 -26.74
N GLY A 21 -14.17 -18.33 -28.07
CA GLY A 21 -14.40 -19.44 -29.01
C GLY A 21 -13.31 -20.51 -29.04
N PHE A 22 -12.16 -20.30 -28.37
CA PHE A 22 -11.04 -21.24 -28.39
C PHE A 22 -11.37 -22.55 -27.66
N GLY A 23 -12.03 -22.47 -26.50
CA GLY A 23 -12.49 -23.65 -25.76
C GLY A 23 -13.48 -24.50 -26.58
N ASP A 24 -14.48 -23.86 -27.19
CA ASP A 24 -15.48 -24.54 -28.02
C ASP A 24 -14.88 -25.16 -29.28
N ASN A 25 -13.87 -24.53 -29.88
CA ASN A 25 -13.16 -25.08 -31.04
C ASN A 25 -12.34 -26.31 -30.66
N ALA A 26 -11.57 -26.24 -29.56
CA ALA A 26 -10.83 -27.39 -29.03
C ALA A 26 -11.76 -28.55 -28.68
N TYR A 27 -12.90 -28.28 -28.03
CA TYR A 27 -13.91 -29.30 -27.72
C TYR A 27 -14.42 -30.03 -28.98
N LYS A 28 -14.75 -29.29 -30.05
CA LYS A 28 -15.18 -29.86 -31.33
C LYS A 28 -14.09 -30.69 -32.02
N GLU A 29 -12.84 -30.29 -31.89
CA GLU A 29 -11.70 -31.03 -32.44
C GLU A 29 -11.51 -32.36 -31.71
N TYR A 30 -11.53 -32.36 -30.38
CA TYR A 30 -11.55 -33.58 -29.57
C TYR A 30 -12.75 -34.48 -29.92
N GLU A 31 -13.96 -33.92 -30.01
CA GLU A 31 -15.16 -34.68 -30.36
C GLU A 31 -15.05 -35.34 -31.75
N THR A 32 -14.43 -34.64 -32.71
CA THR A 32 -14.16 -35.16 -34.07
C THR A 32 -13.16 -36.31 -34.02
N ILE A 33 -12.07 -36.18 -33.26
CA ILE A 33 -11.06 -37.24 -33.09
C ILE A 33 -11.68 -38.49 -32.45
N TYR A 34 -12.55 -38.35 -31.44
CA TYR A 34 -13.23 -39.49 -30.83
C TYR A 34 -14.24 -40.16 -31.79
N LYS A 35 -14.97 -39.39 -32.61
CA LYS A 35 -15.81 -39.97 -33.69
C LYS A 35 -14.98 -40.76 -34.70
N GLN A 36 -13.81 -40.26 -35.08
CA GLN A 36 -12.86 -40.93 -35.99
C GLN A 36 -12.16 -42.15 -35.36
N MET A 37 -12.05 -42.23 -34.03
CA MET A 37 -11.52 -43.40 -33.33
C MET A 37 -12.44 -44.61 -33.53
N TRP A 38 -13.76 -44.41 -33.36
CA TRP A 38 -14.75 -45.49 -33.44
C TRP A 38 -15.19 -45.85 -34.87
N SER A 39 -14.97 -44.99 -35.86
CA SER A 39 -15.31 -45.29 -37.27
C SER A 39 -14.55 -46.48 -37.84
N LYS A 40 -13.41 -46.86 -37.23
CA LYS A 40 -12.63 -48.05 -37.60
C LYS A 40 -13.30 -49.37 -37.19
N LEU A 41 -14.26 -49.35 -36.25
CA LEU A 41 -14.95 -50.55 -35.78
C LEU A 41 -15.93 -51.07 -36.85
N ASN A 42 -15.61 -52.20 -37.47
CA ASN A 42 -16.41 -52.87 -38.50
C ASN A 42 -16.86 -54.28 -38.05
N ALA A 43 -17.76 -54.91 -38.82
CA ALA A 43 -18.28 -56.25 -38.55
C ALA A 43 -17.21 -57.36 -38.59
N GLY A 44 -16.12 -57.16 -39.34
CA GLY A 44 -14.96 -58.07 -39.36
C GLY A 44 -14.31 -58.24 -37.97
N HIS A 45 -14.38 -57.24 -37.10
CA HIS A 45 -13.92 -57.38 -35.72
C HIS A 45 -14.80 -58.30 -34.84
N LEU A 46 -16.02 -58.63 -35.29
CA LEU A 46 -16.91 -59.60 -34.62
C LEU A 46 -16.75 -61.03 -35.16
N GLU A 47 -16.09 -61.24 -36.30
CA GLU A 47 -15.88 -62.59 -36.87
C GLU A 47 -15.23 -63.60 -35.90
N PRO A 48 -14.18 -63.25 -35.12
CA PRO A 48 -13.57 -64.20 -34.18
C PRO A 48 -14.57 -64.67 -33.11
N PHE A 49 -15.43 -63.77 -32.63
CA PHE A 49 -16.46 -64.07 -31.63
C PHE A 49 -17.60 -64.90 -32.23
N ALA A 50 -18.04 -64.56 -33.44
CA ALA A 50 -19.05 -65.32 -34.17
C ALA A 50 -18.61 -66.75 -34.48
N LYS A 51 -17.33 -66.95 -34.82
CA LYS A 51 -16.74 -68.28 -35.01
C LYS A 51 -16.79 -69.11 -33.73
N ILE A 52 -16.39 -68.54 -32.59
CA ILE A 52 -16.42 -69.24 -31.28
C ILE A 52 -17.86 -69.60 -30.87
N LEU A 53 -18.84 -68.71 -31.10
CA LEU A 53 -20.25 -68.95 -30.77
C LEU A 53 -20.89 -70.01 -31.68
N MET A 54 -20.54 -70.06 -32.96
CA MET A 54 -20.89 -71.16 -33.86
C MET A 54 -20.28 -72.49 -33.39
N GLU A 55 -18.97 -72.51 -33.10
CA GLU A 55 -18.23 -73.75 -32.76
C GLU A 55 -18.62 -74.35 -31.41
N ARG A 56 -19.02 -73.54 -30.43
CA ARG A 56 -19.33 -74.00 -29.05
C ARG A 56 -20.81 -74.13 -28.74
N GLU A 57 -21.62 -73.20 -29.22
CA GLU A 57 -23.02 -73.05 -28.81
C GLU A 57 -24.00 -73.22 -29.99
N ASN A 58 -23.48 -73.41 -31.21
CA ASN A 58 -24.25 -73.49 -32.46
C ASN A 58 -25.12 -72.24 -32.72
N ILE A 59 -24.69 -71.08 -32.19
CA ILE A 59 -25.39 -69.80 -32.32
C ILE A 59 -24.83 -69.04 -33.52
N ALA A 60 -25.62 -68.94 -34.59
CA ALA A 60 -25.30 -68.07 -35.72
C ALA A 60 -25.59 -66.60 -35.39
N LEU A 61 -24.55 -65.79 -35.31
CA LEU A 61 -24.63 -64.34 -35.12
C LEU A 61 -25.19 -63.66 -36.38
N LYS A 62 -26.51 -63.46 -36.41
CA LYS A 62 -27.20 -62.72 -37.47
C LYS A 62 -27.03 -61.20 -37.24
N ALA A 63 -27.04 -60.42 -38.32
CA ALA A 63 -26.95 -58.96 -38.29
C ALA A 63 -25.71 -58.39 -37.56
N GLN A 64 -24.52 -58.92 -37.88
CA GLN A 64 -23.24 -58.44 -37.32
C GLN A 64 -22.99 -56.94 -37.58
N GLU A 65 -23.45 -56.41 -38.71
CA GLU A 65 -23.35 -54.97 -39.04
C GLU A 65 -24.22 -54.13 -38.08
N GLU A 66 -25.50 -54.46 -37.91
CA GLU A 66 -26.41 -53.77 -36.98
C GLU A 66 -25.89 -53.82 -35.53
N LEU A 67 -25.35 -54.97 -35.11
CA LEU A 67 -24.73 -55.12 -33.78
C LEU A 67 -23.47 -54.24 -33.65
N THR A 68 -22.61 -54.22 -34.67
CA THR A 68 -21.41 -53.36 -34.70
C THR A 68 -21.79 -51.88 -34.62
N ASP A 69 -22.80 -51.47 -35.37
CA ASP A 69 -23.29 -50.09 -35.39
C ASP A 69 -23.91 -49.70 -34.04
N THR A 70 -24.66 -50.61 -33.41
CA THR A 70 -25.21 -50.43 -32.05
C THR A 70 -24.09 -50.27 -31.02
N ILE A 71 -23.04 -51.10 -31.08
CA ILE A 71 -21.85 -50.99 -30.23
C ILE A 71 -21.13 -49.67 -30.49
N ARG A 72 -20.94 -49.27 -31.75
CA ARG A 72 -20.28 -48.01 -32.14
C ARG A 72 -21.04 -46.79 -31.60
N GLN A 73 -22.36 -46.77 -31.73
CA GLN A 73 -23.22 -45.70 -31.21
C GLN A 73 -23.16 -45.62 -29.67
N ASN A 74 -23.28 -46.74 -28.96
CA ASN A 74 -23.19 -46.77 -27.50
C ASN A 74 -21.83 -46.29 -26.99
N LEU A 75 -20.72 -46.75 -27.58
CA LEU A 75 -19.36 -46.32 -27.21
C LEU A 75 -19.16 -44.83 -27.50
N GLN A 76 -19.63 -44.34 -28.65
CA GLN A 76 -19.55 -42.92 -28.99
C GLN A 76 -20.36 -42.07 -28.01
N GLN A 77 -21.58 -42.47 -27.66
CA GLN A 77 -22.45 -41.74 -26.73
C GLN A 77 -21.86 -41.68 -25.31
N GLN A 78 -21.37 -42.81 -24.78
CA GLN A 78 -20.70 -42.84 -23.47
C GLN A 78 -19.42 -41.98 -23.48
N MET A 79 -18.64 -42.01 -24.55
CA MET A 79 -17.43 -41.21 -24.66
C MET A 79 -17.73 -39.71 -24.79
N GLN A 80 -18.78 -39.33 -25.53
CA GLN A 80 -19.25 -37.94 -25.60
C GLN A 80 -19.72 -37.44 -24.23
N GLN A 81 -20.47 -38.25 -23.48
CA GLN A 81 -20.88 -37.91 -22.10
C GLN A 81 -19.68 -37.77 -21.16
N ALA A 82 -18.72 -38.70 -21.23
CA ALA A 82 -17.49 -38.64 -20.43
C ALA A 82 -16.65 -37.38 -20.75
N LEU A 83 -16.47 -37.06 -22.04
CA LEU A 83 -15.78 -35.85 -22.49
C LEU A 83 -16.49 -34.59 -22.02
N HIS A 84 -17.81 -34.50 -22.20
CA HIS A 84 -18.62 -33.35 -21.79
C HIS A 84 -18.53 -33.11 -20.27
N ASN A 85 -18.69 -34.19 -19.49
CA ASN A 85 -18.56 -34.15 -18.04
C ASN A 85 -17.15 -33.71 -17.62
N PHE A 86 -16.09 -34.27 -18.23
CA PHE A 86 -14.71 -33.85 -17.98
C PHE A 86 -14.50 -32.36 -18.31
N TRP A 87 -15.00 -31.90 -19.45
CA TRP A 87 -14.81 -30.53 -19.94
C TRP A 87 -15.42 -29.48 -19.01
N ILE A 88 -16.67 -29.72 -18.57
CA ILE A 88 -17.39 -28.83 -17.65
C ILE A 88 -16.81 -28.94 -16.24
N SER A 89 -16.63 -30.16 -15.70
CA SER A 89 -16.20 -30.34 -14.29
C SER A 89 -14.80 -29.80 -13.99
N ASN A 90 -13.91 -29.72 -15.00
CA ASN A 90 -12.56 -29.18 -14.84
C ASN A 90 -12.41 -27.74 -15.37
N GLY A 91 -13.48 -27.11 -15.86
CA GLY A 91 -13.43 -25.75 -16.43
C GLY A 91 -12.42 -25.62 -17.57
N VAL A 92 -12.42 -26.60 -18.49
CA VAL A 92 -11.36 -26.72 -19.51
C VAL A 92 -11.40 -25.55 -20.49
N SER A 93 -12.59 -25.05 -20.86
CA SER A 93 -12.73 -23.85 -21.67
C SER A 93 -12.08 -22.63 -20.99
N GLU A 94 -12.39 -22.39 -19.72
CA GLU A 94 -11.89 -21.27 -18.92
C GLU A 94 -10.36 -21.36 -18.73
N ALA A 95 -9.84 -22.56 -18.51
CA ALA A 95 -8.40 -22.81 -18.41
C ALA A 95 -7.67 -22.53 -19.74
N LEU A 96 -8.21 -22.98 -20.87
CA LEU A 96 -7.63 -22.73 -22.20
C LEU A 96 -7.69 -21.24 -22.58
N ILE A 97 -8.81 -20.57 -22.31
CA ILE A 97 -8.94 -19.11 -22.51
C ILE A 97 -7.91 -18.36 -21.66
N SER A 98 -7.77 -18.74 -20.38
CA SER A 98 -6.79 -18.14 -19.46
C SER A 98 -5.34 -18.34 -19.95
N LEU A 99 -5.02 -19.51 -20.50
CA LEU A 99 -3.70 -19.81 -21.07
C LEU A 99 -3.39 -18.94 -22.30
N GLU A 100 -4.32 -18.80 -23.24
CA GLU A 100 -4.12 -17.93 -24.42
C GLU A 100 -4.07 -16.43 -24.03
N MET A 101 -4.85 -16.00 -23.03
CA MET A 101 -4.73 -14.65 -22.47
C MET A 101 -3.35 -14.39 -21.86
N CYS A 102 -2.83 -15.30 -21.01
CA CYS A 102 -1.49 -15.20 -20.46
C CYS A 102 -0.41 -15.21 -21.54
N LYS A 103 -0.56 -16.05 -22.57
CA LYS A 103 0.38 -16.14 -23.70
C LYS A 103 0.46 -14.84 -24.51
N GLU A 104 -0.66 -14.17 -24.75
CA GLU A 104 -0.67 -12.85 -25.40
C GLU A 104 -0.12 -11.75 -24.48
N GLU A 105 -0.43 -11.77 -23.17
CA GLU A 105 0.09 -10.81 -22.17
C GLU A 105 1.64 -10.88 -22.07
N PHE A 106 2.20 -12.10 -22.05
CA PHE A 106 3.63 -12.33 -21.90
C PHE A 106 4.38 -12.55 -23.23
N LYS A 107 3.76 -12.25 -24.38
CA LYS A 107 4.33 -12.42 -25.73
C LYS A 107 5.66 -11.69 -25.93
N SER A 108 5.86 -10.56 -25.26
CA SER A 108 7.13 -9.81 -25.27
C SER A 108 8.31 -10.57 -24.63
N TYR A 109 8.05 -11.65 -23.90
CA TYR A 109 9.06 -12.53 -23.29
C TYR A 109 9.25 -13.83 -24.08
N GLU A 110 8.61 -13.98 -25.25
CA GLU A 110 8.82 -15.13 -26.13
C GLU A 110 10.32 -15.33 -26.45
N GLY A 111 10.75 -16.59 -26.59
CA GLY A 111 12.16 -16.98 -26.72
C GLY A 111 12.98 -16.97 -25.42
N HIS A 112 12.53 -16.32 -24.34
CA HIS A 112 13.25 -16.32 -23.05
C HIS A 112 12.94 -17.59 -22.26
N LYS A 113 13.74 -18.65 -22.45
CA LYS A 113 13.64 -19.89 -21.66
C LYS A 113 14.01 -19.67 -20.19
N TRP A 114 13.04 -19.24 -19.38
CA TRP A 114 13.12 -19.40 -17.94
C TRP A 114 12.85 -20.87 -17.56
N ASN A 115 13.77 -21.76 -17.90
CA ASN A 115 13.72 -23.13 -17.40
C ASN A 115 13.79 -23.09 -15.86
N MET A 116 12.79 -23.69 -15.23
CA MET A 116 12.57 -23.75 -13.79
C MET A 116 12.63 -25.17 -13.26
N ASP A 117 12.54 -26.18 -14.12
CA ASP A 117 12.40 -27.58 -13.71
C ASP A 117 13.69 -28.08 -13.07
N ASP A 118 14.84 -27.72 -13.63
CA ASP A 118 16.17 -28.05 -13.08
C ASP A 118 16.58 -27.18 -11.88
N LYS A 119 15.79 -26.17 -11.50
CA LYS A 119 16.15 -25.20 -10.44
C LYS A 119 15.67 -25.65 -9.06
N SER A 120 16.50 -25.41 -8.05
CA SER A 120 16.13 -25.65 -6.66
C SER A 120 14.93 -24.78 -6.23
N PRO A 121 14.11 -25.22 -5.25
CA PRO A 121 13.01 -24.41 -4.72
C PRO A 121 13.43 -23.01 -4.27
N TRP A 122 14.67 -22.87 -3.76
CA TRP A 122 15.26 -21.60 -3.35
C TRP A 122 15.46 -20.64 -4.53
N GLU A 123 15.95 -21.13 -5.66
CA GLU A 123 16.18 -20.34 -6.87
C GLU A 123 14.86 -19.97 -7.56
N ARG A 124 13.93 -20.92 -7.67
CA ARG A 124 12.57 -20.68 -8.21
C ARG A 124 11.88 -19.50 -7.51
N THR A 125 12.02 -19.43 -6.18
CA THR A 125 11.39 -18.40 -5.34
C THR A 125 12.26 -17.14 -5.13
N ARG A 126 13.49 -17.10 -5.67
CA ARG A 126 14.42 -15.95 -5.51
C ARG A 126 13.86 -14.64 -6.07
N PRO A 127 13.28 -14.56 -7.28
CA PRO A 127 12.77 -13.29 -7.82
C PRO A 127 11.64 -12.70 -6.95
N ILE A 128 10.77 -13.56 -6.43
CA ILE A 128 9.67 -13.18 -5.52
C ILE A 128 10.24 -12.58 -4.23
N ARG A 129 11.20 -13.26 -3.58
CA ARG A 129 11.86 -12.73 -2.38
C ARG A 129 12.59 -11.40 -2.63
N MET A 130 13.24 -11.24 -3.79
CA MET A 130 13.91 -9.99 -4.15
C MET A 130 12.90 -8.84 -4.30
N ARG A 131 11.76 -9.07 -4.97
CA ARG A 131 10.67 -8.08 -5.12
C ARG A 131 10.06 -7.68 -3.77
N PHE A 132 9.91 -8.62 -2.82
CA PHE A 132 9.48 -8.30 -1.46
C PHE A 132 10.51 -7.46 -0.70
N LYS A 133 11.81 -7.80 -0.78
CA LYS A 133 12.89 -7.00 -0.17
C LYS A 133 12.94 -5.59 -0.76
N GLU A 134 12.80 -5.46 -2.07
CA GLU A 134 12.76 -4.16 -2.76
C GLU A 134 11.59 -3.29 -2.28
N LYS A 135 10.37 -3.84 -2.22
CA LYS A 135 9.20 -3.14 -1.66
C LYS A 135 9.45 -2.67 -0.22
N ARG A 136 10.08 -3.51 0.62
CA ARG A 136 10.42 -3.15 2.01
C ARG A 136 11.48 -2.04 2.07
N LEU A 137 12.49 -2.06 1.21
CA LEU A 137 13.51 -1.00 1.12
C LEU A 137 12.86 0.34 0.72
N ARG A 138 12.02 0.36 -0.33
CA ARG A 138 11.28 1.57 -0.76
C ARG A 138 10.43 2.15 0.38
N TYR A 139 9.74 1.30 1.16
CA TYR A 139 8.98 1.74 2.34
C TYR A 139 9.88 2.35 3.43
N LEU A 140 10.96 1.67 3.80
CA LEU A 140 11.88 2.16 4.84
C LEU A 140 12.55 3.47 4.43
N GLN A 141 12.89 3.64 3.15
CA GLN A 141 13.46 4.88 2.64
C GLN A 141 12.44 6.02 2.65
N ALA A 142 11.16 5.76 2.34
CA ALA A 142 10.10 6.76 2.50
C ALA A 142 9.90 7.15 3.97
N GLN A 143 9.95 6.20 4.90
CA GLN A 143 9.86 6.44 6.34
C GLN A 143 11.04 7.28 6.86
N LEU A 144 12.27 6.96 6.43
CA LEU A 144 13.47 7.73 6.80
C LEU A 144 13.42 9.16 6.26
N ASN A 145 13.00 9.34 5.00
CA ASN A 145 12.80 10.67 4.42
C ASN A 145 11.74 11.49 5.17
N PHE A 146 10.69 10.85 5.69
CA PHE A 146 9.67 11.51 6.51
C PHE A 146 10.22 11.91 7.89
N GLN A 147 10.96 11.02 8.56
CA GLN A 147 11.59 11.29 9.85
C GLN A 147 12.62 12.44 9.77
N ASN A 148 13.41 12.51 8.70
CA ASN A 148 14.34 13.61 8.48
C ASN A 148 13.61 14.96 8.39
N LYS A 149 12.48 15.05 7.67
CA LYS A 149 11.68 16.28 7.60
C LYS A 149 11.13 16.71 8.95
N GLN A 150 10.60 15.76 9.73
CA GLN A 150 10.12 16.06 11.09
C GLN A 150 11.25 16.52 12.01
N LEU A 151 12.46 15.96 11.86
CA LEU A 151 13.63 16.39 12.61
C LEU A 151 14.06 17.81 12.22
N ASP A 152 14.06 18.14 10.93
CA ASP A 152 14.36 19.49 10.43
C ASP A 152 13.35 20.52 10.97
N GLU A 153 12.05 20.21 10.92
CA GLU A 153 10.96 21.05 11.46
C GLU A 153 11.16 21.34 12.96
N VAL A 154 11.36 20.29 13.78
CA VAL A 154 11.61 20.41 15.22
C VAL A 154 12.93 21.14 15.52
N MET A 155 13.95 20.99 14.68
CA MET A 155 15.22 21.71 14.85
C MET A 155 15.08 23.21 14.56
N GLN A 156 14.29 23.60 13.55
CA GLN A 156 13.97 25.02 13.30
C GLN A 156 13.18 25.63 14.46
N GLU A 157 12.19 24.91 15.00
CA GLU A 157 11.44 25.34 16.19
C GLU A 157 12.38 25.53 17.40
N ASN A 158 13.29 24.58 17.64
CA ASN A 158 14.26 24.68 18.73
C ASN A 158 15.19 25.89 18.61
N ILE A 159 15.63 26.23 17.38
CA ILE A 159 16.44 27.42 17.11
C ILE A 159 15.62 28.70 17.41
N ALA A 160 14.36 28.76 16.99
CA ALA A 160 13.48 29.89 17.26
C ALA A 160 13.25 30.09 18.76
N LEU A 161 12.96 29.02 19.52
CA LEU A 161 12.78 29.06 20.97
C LEU A 161 14.06 29.50 21.70
N ARG A 162 15.24 29.01 21.29
CA ARG A 162 16.53 29.45 21.85
C ARG A 162 16.76 30.94 21.63
N LYS A 163 16.41 31.47 20.46
CA LYS A 163 16.50 32.91 20.17
C LYS A 163 15.56 33.72 21.08
N GLN A 164 14.30 33.30 21.24
CA GLN A 164 13.37 33.96 22.15
C GLN A 164 13.87 33.98 23.61
N ILE A 165 14.43 32.87 24.10
CA ILE A 165 15.04 32.79 25.44
C ILE A 165 16.22 33.76 25.56
N GLN A 166 17.06 33.87 24.51
CA GLN A 166 18.16 34.82 24.46
C GLN A 166 17.66 36.27 24.49
N ASP A 167 16.63 36.61 23.72
CA ASP A 167 16.06 37.97 23.67
C ASP A 167 15.46 38.38 25.03
N VAL A 168 14.68 37.49 25.66
CA VAL A 168 14.15 37.68 27.03
C VAL A 168 15.27 37.85 28.06
N LYS A 169 16.39 37.12 27.93
CA LYS A 169 17.55 37.28 28.81
C LYS A 169 18.19 38.67 28.67
N HIS A 170 18.33 39.20 27.45
CA HIS A 170 18.85 40.54 27.22
C HIS A 170 17.91 41.62 27.79
N GLN A 171 16.60 41.50 27.54
CA GLN A 171 15.61 42.41 28.11
C GLN A 171 15.65 42.42 29.65
N ARG A 172 15.78 41.25 30.28
CA ARG A 172 15.92 41.14 31.75
C ARG A 172 17.16 41.89 32.28
N ILE A 173 18.31 41.75 31.61
CA ILE A 173 19.55 42.44 32.01
C ILE A 173 19.36 43.96 31.93
N TYR A 174 18.87 44.46 30.78
CA TYR A 174 18.60 45.89 30.57
C TYR A 174 17.60 46.47 31.58
N LEU A 175 16.54 45.74 31.91
CA LEU A 175 15.57 46.14 32.94
C LEU A 175 16.18 46.16 34.34
N MET A 176 17.05 45.21 34.69
CA MET A 176 17.76 45.22 35.97
C MET A 176 18.71 46.42 36.10
N GLU A 177 19.48 46.73 35.06
CA GLU A 177 20.35 47.92 35.01
C GLU A 177 19.53 49.22 35.13
N SER A 178 18.41 49.30 34.41
CA SER A 178 17.46 50.41 34.48
C SER A 178 16.90 50.58 35.90
N MET A 179 16.48 49.50 36.56
CA MET A 179 15.99 49.53 37.94
C MET A 179 17.05 49.99 38.94
N VAL A 180 18.32 49.59 38.78
CA VAL A 180 19.44 50.09 39.61
C VAL A 180 19.64 51.59 39.40
N SER A 181 19.55 52.07 38.16
CA SER A 181 19.62 53.52 37.85
C SER A 181 18.45 54.30 38.47
N PHE A 182 17.21 53.80 38.34
CA PHE A 182 16.04 54.42 38.97
C PHE A 182 16.12 54.43 40.50
N ARG A 183 16.60 53.35 41.13
CA ARG A 183 16.82 53.30 42.58
C ARG A 183 17.77 54.42 43.03
N LYS A 184 18.93 54.57 42.39
CA LYS A 184 19.87 55.67 42.68
C LYS A 184 19.22 57.05 42.56
N LYS A 185 18.42 57.28 41.51
CA LYS A 185 17.68 58.55 41.34
C LYS A 185 16.66 58.79 42.45
N ILE A 186 15.93 57.75 42.88
CA ILE A 186 14.97 57.82 43.99
C ILE A 186 15.69 58.11 45.31
N ASP A 187 16.84 57.50 45.57
CA ASP A 187 17.59 57.71 46.82
C ASP A 187 18.13 59.15 46.90
N VAL A 188 18.61 59.72 45.78
CA VAL A 188 18.97 61.15 45.69
C VAL A 188 17.74 62.06 45.89
N ALA A 189 16.63 61.78 45.19
CA ALA A 189 15.41 62.59 45.29
C ALA A 189 14.81 62.55 46.71
N LYS A 190 14.88 61.42 47.41
CA LYS A 190 14.48 61.29 48.82
C LYS A 190 15.33 62.16 49.74
N ALA A 191 16.65 62.14 49.56
CA ALA A 191 17.55 62.98 50.36
C ALA A 191 17.23 64.47 50.17
N GLU A 192 16.94 64.90 48.94
CA GLU A 192 16.55 66.28 48.64
C GLU A 192 15.16 66.64 49.20
N VAL A 193 14.18 65.72 49.13
CA VAL A 193 12.85 65.92 49.74
C VAL A 193 12.96 66.06 51.27
N ILE A 194 13.79 65.24 51.94
CA ILE A 194 14.05 65.37 53.38
C ILE A 194 14.71 66.73 53.67
N ARG A 195 15.72 67.12 52.91
CA ARG A 195 16.41 68.42 53.04
C ARG A 195 15.43 69.60 52.94
N LEU A 196 14.51 69.57 51.96
CA LEU A 196 13.49 70.59 51.76
C LEU A 196 12.43 70.56 52.89
N GLN A 197 12.07 69.39 53.39
CA GLN A 197 11.15 69.24 54.51
C GLN A 197 11.74 69.81 55.81
N ASP A 198 13.02 69.54 56.11
CA ASP A 198 13.72 70.09 57.26
C ASP A 198 13.84 71.63 57.17
N GLN A 199 14.13 72.17 55.97
CA GLN A 199 14.14 73.63 55.75
C GLN A 199 12.78 74.27 56.07
N LEU A 200 11.68 73.71 55.55
CA LEU A 200 10.33 74.20 55.84
C LEU A 200 9.95 74.09 57.32
N LEU A 201 10.47 73.11 58.06
CA LEU A 201 10.28 73.02 59.51
C LEU A 201 11.05 74.14 60.23
N THR A 202 12.31 74.38 59.86
CA THR A 202 13.10 75.47 60.47
C THR A 202 12.55 76.87 60.17
N GLU A 203 12.07 77.14 58.95
CA GLU A 203 11.43 78.41 58.60
C GLU A 203 10.13 78.66 59.38
N ASN A 204 9.39 77.60 59.74
CA ASN A 204 8.24 77.71 60.63
C ASN A 204 8.64 77.97 62.09
N GLU A 205 9.72 77.35 62.59
CA GLU A 205 10.22 77.62 63.95
C GLU A 205 10.77 79.04 64.12
N GLU A 206 11.43 79.62 63.10
CA GLU A 206 11.90 81.01 63.16
C GLU A 206 10.76 82.04 63.17
N ASN A 207 9.64 81.74 62.49
CA ASN A 207 8.41 82.55 62.55
C ASN A 207 7.63 82.44 63.86
N ILE A 208 8.01 81.54 64.78
CA ILE A 208 7.31 81.29 66.06
C ILE A 208 8.13 81.79 67.29
N LYS A 209 9.21 82.56 67.09
CA LYS A 209 9.91 83.24 68.20
C LYS A 209 9.07 84.42 68.75
N PRO A 210 8.61 84.39 70.02
CA PRO A 210 7.78 85.46 70.57
C PRO A 210 8.59 86.73 70.85
N ASN A 211 8.03 87.87 70.46
CA ASN A 211 8.58 89.20 70.73
C ASN A 211 8.44 89.57 72.23
N ILE A 212 9.38 89.11 73.06
CA ILE A 212 9.48 89.47 74.48
C ILE A 212 10.94 89.74 74.86
N ALA A 213 11.35 91.03 74.81
CA ALA A 213 12.19 91.70 75.83
C ALA A 213 12.86 92.98 75.30
N ALA A 214 12.21 94.15 75.48
CA ALA A 214 12.88 95.46 75.54
C ALA A 214 11.93 96.55 76.10
N GLY A 215 11.41 96.36 77.31
CA GLY A 215 10.76 97.43 78.08
C GLY A 215 11.72 98.08 79.07
N ASN A 216 11.52 99.39 79.36
CA ASN A 216 12.29 100.25 80.27
C ASN A 216 13.66 100.70 79.69
N ASN A 217 14.10 101.96 79.73
CA ASN A 217 13.86 103.10 80.66
C ASN A 217 14.29 104.44 79.94
N ILE A 218 14.08 105.71 80.37
CA ILE A 218 13.58 106.32 81.64
C ILE A 218 13.05 107.77 81.39
N LYS A 219 12.13 108.26 82.25
CA LYS A 219 11.81 109.66 82.68
C LYS A 219 12.09 110.89 81.79
N LEU A 220 11.08 111.76 81.65
CA LEU A 220 10.81 112.85 82.63
C LEU A 220 9.31 113.16 82.72
#